data_AF-R5CBV2-F1
#
_entry.id   AF-R5CBV2-F1
#
_cell.length_a   1.000
_cell.length_b   1.000
_cell.length_c   1.000
_cell.angle_alpha   90.00
_cell.angle_beta   90.00
_cell.angle_gamma   90.00
#
_symmetry.space_group_name_H-M   'P 1'
#
loop_
_entity.id
_entity.type
_entity.pdbx_description
1 polymer ?
#
loop_
_entity_poly.entity_id
_entity_poly.type
_entity_poly.pdbx_seq_one_letter_code
_entity_poly.pdbx_strand_id
1 'polypeptide(L)' 'MADIDDIIAGGGIVFRPAKKKDDNGSGKVKTKAKKKQYITGAHGSGSARQKAKYREQRANRHKK' A
#
# COMPACT_ATOMS: atom_id res chain seq x y z
N MET A 1 -37.58 18.58 14.75
CA MET A 1 -37.70 18.72 16.22
C MET A 1 -37.85 17.38 16.92
N ALA A 2 -38.45 16.36 16.29
CA ALA A 2 -38.55 15.00 16.87
C ALA A 2 -37.19 14.32 17.13
N ASP A 3 -36.14 14.60 16.34
CA ASP A 3 -34.85 13.92 16.47
C ASP A 3 -34.09 14.23 17.78
N ILE A 4 -34.32 15.40 18.39
CA ILE A 4 -33.58 15.80 19.60
C ILE A 4 -34.20 15.14 20.84
N ASP A 5 -35.54 15.10 20.91
CA ASP A 5 -36.25 14.50 22.03
C ASP A 5 -36.03 12.98 22.08
N ASP A 6 -35.98 12.30 20.92
CA ASP A 6 -35.66 10.86 20.83
C ASP A 6 -34.22 10.54 21.29
N ILE A 7 -33.25 11.43 21.02
CA ILE A 7 -31.86 11.28 21.48
C ILE A 7 -31.74 11.41 23.00
N ILE A 8 -32.52 12.31 23.60
CA ILE A 8 -32.48 12.59 25.04
C ILE A 8 -33.28 11.54 25.84
N ALA A 9 -34.42 11.10 25.33
CA ALA A 9 -35.35 10.21 26.05
C ALA A 9 -35.09 8.71 25.85
N GLY A 10 -34.50 8.29 24.72
CA GLY A 10 -34.61 6.89 24.26
C GLY A 10 -33.37 6.00 24.38
N GLY A 11 -32.17 6.53 24.64
CA GLY A 11 -30.97 5.67 24.73
C GLY A 11 -29.63 6.26 24.29
N GLY A 12 -29.54 7.57 24.08
CA GLY A 12 -28.28 8.26 23.80
C GLY A 12 -27.71 8.07 22.38
N ILE A 13 -26.66 8.82 22.07
CA ILE A 13 -26.03 8.84 20.74
C ILE A 13 -25.14 7.59 20.55
N VAL A 14 -25.49 6.74 19.59
CA VAL A 14 -24.65 5.59 19.19
C VAL A 14 -23.62 6.03 18.14
N PHE A 15 -22.34 6.14 18.54
CA PHE A 15 -21.25 6.43 17.61
C PHE A 15 -20.92 5.21 16.74
N ARG A 16 -21.29 5.26 15.46
CA ARG A 16 -20.94 4.23 14.48
C ARG A 16 -19.52 4.47 13.93
N PRO A 17 -18.70 3.44 13.74
CA PRO A 17 -17.36 3.60 13.17
C PRO A 17 -17.46 4.12 11.73
N ALA A 18 -16.56 5.03 11.36
CA ALA A 18 -16.44 5.50 9.99
C ALA A 18 -16.20 4.32 9.03
N LYS A 19 -16.80 4.36 7.83
CA LYS A 19 -16.55 3.37 6.78
C LYS A 19 -15.04 3.27 6.57
N LYS A 20 -14.48 2.06 6.76
CA LYS A 20 -13.09 1.79 6.37
C LYS A 20 -13.00 2.11 4.88
N LYS A 21 -12.18 3.09 4.52
CA LYS A 21 -11.89 3.36 3.10
C LYS A 21 -11.35 2.05 2.53
N ASP A 22 -12.06 1.47 1.58
CA ASP A 22 -11.54 0.39 0.75
C ASP A 22 -10.24 0.89 0.16
N ASP A 23 -9.14 0.35 0.67
CA ASP A 23 -7.79 0.82 0.37
C ASP A 23 -7.33 0.27 -1.00
N ASN A 24 -8.27 0.20 -1.95
CA ASN A 24 -8.08 -0.10 -3.37
C ASN A 24 -7.57 1.13 -4.13
N GLY A 25 -6.69 1.90 -3.50
CA GLY A 25 -5.90 2.95 -4.14
C GLY A 25 -4.62 2.36 -4.71
N SER A 26 -4.65 2.03 -5.99
CA SER A 26 -3.58 1.48 -6.84
C SER A 26 -2.34 2.39 -7.01
N GLY A 27 -1.75 2.88 -5.91
CA GLY A 27 -0.60 3.79 -6.03
C GLY A 27 0.22 4.08 -4.78
N LYS A 28 -0.24 3.71 -3.57
CA LYS A 28 0.58 3.91 -2.36
C LYS A 28 1.22 2.62 -1.89
N VAL A 29 2.55 2.62 -1.87
CA VAL A 29 3.36 1.61 -1.21
C VAL A 29 3.27 1.82 0.31
N LYS A 30 2.26 1.22 0.94
CA LYS A 30 1.98 1.45 2.37
C LYS A 30 2.76 0.56 3.33
N THR A 31 3.29 -0.57 2.86
CA THR A 31 3.96 -1.56 3.72
C THR A 31 5.38 -1.86 3.25
N LYS A 32 6.25 -2.27 4.19
CA LYS A 32 7.61 -2.74 3.88
C LYS A 32 7.58 -3.88 2.83
N ALA A 33 6.61 -4.78 2.93
CA ALA A 33 6.40 -5.87 1.97
C ALA A 33 6.07 -5.36 0.56
N LYS A 34 5.09 -4.44 0.42
CA LYS A 34 4.75 -3.84 -0.89
C LYS A 34 5.92 -3.02 -1.46
N LYS A 35 6.70 -2.35 -0.61
CA LYS A 35 7.90 -1.59 -1.02
C LYS A 35 8.98 -2.52 -1.54
N LYS A 36 9.21 -3.63 -0.83
CA LYS A 36 10.16 -4.66 -1.25
C LYS A 36 9.77 -5.23 -2.61
N GLN A 37 8.50 -5.58 -2.80
CA GLN A 37 7.96 -6.10 -4.05
C GLN A 37 8.13 -5.14 -5.23
N TYR A 38 7.89 -3.83 -5.05
CA TYR A 38 8.13 -2.82 -6.08
C TYR A 38 9.64 -2.69 -6.43
N ILE A 39 10.51 -2.68 -5.42
CA ILE A 39 11.96 -2.53 -5.59
C ILE A 39 12.63 -3.78 -6.19
N THR A 40 12.22 -4.98 -5.80
CA THR A 40 12.78 -6.21 -6.35
C THR A 40 12.11 -6.61 -7.66
N GLY A 41 10.86 -6.22 -7.86
CA GLY A 41 10.02 -6.68 -8.95
C GLY A 41 9.63 -8.15 -8.80
N ALA A 42 8.63 -8.58 -9.56
CA ALA A 42 8.36 -10.00 -9.80
C ALA A 42 9.42 -10.58 -10.76
N HIS A 43 9.54 -11.91 -10.80
CA HIS A 43 10.42 -12.58 -11.77
C HIS A 43 10.02 -12.17 -13.21
N GLY A 44 11.00 -11.83 -14.05
CA GLY A 44 10.74 -11.35 -15.42
C GLY A 44 10.23 -9.91 -15.56
N SER A 45 9.96 -9.20 -14.45
CA SER A 45 9.54 -7.78 -14.51
C SER A 45 10.67 -6.84 -14.99
N GLY A 46 10.32 -5.64 -15.45
CA GLY A 46 11.29 -4.63 -15.90
C GLY A 46 12.38 -4.33 -14.86
N SER A 47 12.00 -4.21 -13.58
CA SER A 47 12.93 -4.02 -12.46
C SER A 47 13.90 -5.20 -12.29
N ALA A 48 13.44 -6.43 -12.51
CA ALA A 48 14.28 -7.62 -12.42
C ALA A 48 15.32 -7.68 -13.56
N ARG A 49 14.91 -7.36 -14.80
CA ARG A 49 15.82 -7.26 -15.95
C ARG A 49 16.89 -6.21 -15.73
N GLN A 50 16.52 -5.05 -15.19
CA GLN A 50 17.47 -3.98 -14.90
C GLN A 50 18.49 -4.39 -13.81
N LYS A 51 18.08 -5.14 -12.79
CA LYS A 51 19.00 -5.70 -11.80
C LYS A 51 19.95 -6.76 -12.37
N ALA A 52 19.51 -7.57 -13.33
CA ALA A 52 20.39 -8.52 -14.03
C ALA A 52 21.50 -7.77 -14.79
N LYS A 53 21.13 -6.74 -15.55
CA LYS A 53 22.09 -5.87 -16.26
C LYS A 53 23.18 -5.29 -15.35
N TYR A 54 22.81 -4.73 -14.19
CA TYR A 54 23.79 -4.19 -13.25
C TYR A 54 24.71 -5.26 -12.63
N ARG A 55 24.22 -6.50 -12.47
CA ARG A 55 25.05 -7.63 -11.99
C ARG A 55 26.12 -8.02 -13.01
N GLU A 56 25.75 -8.11 -14.28
CA GLU A 56 26.68 -8.39 -15.38
C GLU A 56 27.75 -7.30 -15.50
N GLN A 57 27.34 -6.02 -15.49
CA GLN A 57 28.27 -4.89 -15.49
C GLN A 57 29.23 -4.94 -14.30
N ARG A 58 28.72 -5.24 -13.10
CA ARG A 58 29.53 -5.34 -11.88
C ARG A 58 30.60 -6.44 -11.99
N ALA A 59 30.24 -7.60 -12.56
CA ALA A 59 31.15 -8.70 -12.79
C ALA A 59 32.23 -8.36 -13.83
N ASN A 60 31.87 -7.59 -14.87
CA ASN A 60 32.79 -7.18 -15.92
C ASN A 60 33.72 -6.01 -15.53
N ARG A 61 33.51 -5.35 -14.38
CA ARG A 61 34.40 -4.26 -13.91
C ARG A 61 35.85 -4.69 -13.71
N HIS A 62 36.08 -5.96 -13.37
CA HIS A 62 37.41 -6.50 -13.14
C HIS A 62 38.06 -7.07 -14.40
N LYS A 63 37.34 -7.08 -15.53
CA LYS A 63 37.84 -7.59 -16.81
C LYS A 63 38.37 -6.49 -17.73
N LYS A 64 38.50 -5.26 -17.21
CA LYS A 64 38.99 -4.10 -17.94
C LYS A 64 40.39 -3.72 -17.46
#